data_AF-A0A7K4HDU6-F1
#
_entry.id   AF-A0A7K4HDU6-F1
#
_cell.length_a   1.000
_cell.length_b   1.000
_cell.length_c   1.000
_cell.angle_alpha   90.00
_cell.angle_beta   90.00
_cell.angle_gamma   90.00
#
_symmetry.space_group_name_H-M   'P 1'
#
loop_
_entity.id
_entity.type
_entity.pdbx_description
1 polymer ?
#
loop_
_entity_poly.entity_id
_entity_poly.type
_entity_poly.pdbx_seq_one_letter_code
_entity_poly.pdbx_strand_id
1 'polypeptide(L)'
;MSEFEKEVLSLLRKIDEKLNKLLGSNNLKTTSGKTATPTGEGYVKPSIVVEKQEEEERAKEKPPIEGRRVCPACGGTSFNTEEDKSQVLFQQAGIKIHAKKYICRNCGTEA
;
A
#
# COMPACT_ATOMS: atom_id res chain seq x y z
N MET A 1 31.35 27.78 -17.42
CA MET A 1 30.08 27.25 -16.92
C MET A 1 29.01 28.31 -17.03
N SER A 2 27.90 27.99 -17.69
CA SER A 2 26.73 28.87 -17.83
C SER A 2 26.08 29.15 -16.46
N GLU A 3 25.31 30.24 -16.34
CA GLU A 3 24.57 30.52 -15.09
C GLU A 3 23.58 29.39 -14.76
N PHE A 4 22.95 28.84 -15.80
CA PHE A 4 22.08 27.67 -15.70
C PHE A 4 22.80 26.46 -15.09
N GLU A 5 24.02 26.14 -15.53
CA GLU A 5 24.81 25.04 -14.96
C GLU A 5 25.10 25.26 -13.47
N LYS A 6 25.36 26.50 -13.03
CA LYS A 6 25.60 26.82 -11.62
C LYS A 6 24.34 26.65 -10.78
N GLU A 7 23.18 27.06 -11.29
CA GLU A 7 21.89 26.87 -10.62
C GLU A 7 21.52 25.39 -10.50
N VAL A 8 21.73 24.61 -11.56
CA VAL A 8 21.50 23.15 -11.55
C VAL A 8 22.39 22.47 -10.52
N LEU A 9 23.68 22.81 -10.47
CA LEU A 9 24.60 22.27 -9.46
C LEU A 9 24.20 22.68 -8.04
N SER A 10 23.71 23.91 -7.84
CA SER A 10 23.18 24.35 -6.54
C SER A 10 21.95 23.54 -6.12
N LEU A 11 21.05 23.26 -7.06
CA LEU A 11 19.85 22.47 -6.81
C LEU A 11 20.21 21.02 -6.43
N LEU A 12 21.12 20.40 -7.17
CA LEU A 12 21.57 19.02 -6.92
C LEU A 12 22.20 18.87 -5.53
N ARG A 13 23.03 19.83 -5.09
CA ARG A 13 23.59 19.85 -3.73
C ARG A 13 22.52 19.95 -2.65
N LYS A 14 21.51 20.81 -2.85
CA LYS A 14 20.39 20.96 -1.90
C LYS A 14 19.56 19.68 -1.78
N ILE A 15 19.42 18.92 -2.87
CA ILE A 15 18.72 17.62 -2.86
C ILE A 15 19.54 16.62 -2.04
N ASP A 16 20.85 16.54 -2.29
CA ASP A 16 21.74 15.60 -1.58
C ASP A 16 21.79 15.87 -0.07
N GLU A 17 21.85 17.14 0.35
CA GLU A 17 21.75 17.52 1.77
C GLU A 17 20.42 17.10 2.42
N LYS A 18 19.31 17.20 1.67
CA LYS A 18 17.98 16.78 2.17
C LYS A 18 17.89 15.26 2.31
N LEU A 19 18.45 14.51 1.36
CA LEU A 19 18.47 13.05 1.42
C LEU A 19 19.31 12.55 2.61
N ASN A 20 20.49 13.14 2.83
CA ASN A 20 21.33 12.78 3.98
C ASN A 20 20.64 13.04 5.33
N LYS A 21 19.87 14.13 5.46
CA LYS A 21 19.08 14.42 6.68
C LYS A 21 17.97 13.39 6.91
N LEU A 22 17.30 12.93 5.86
CA LEU A 22 16.25 11.91 5.96
C LEU A 22 16.84 10.54 6.30
N LEU A 23 17.97 10.17 5.70
CA LEU A 23 18.65 8.89 5.95
C LEU A 23 19.29 8.82 7.33
N GLY A 24 19.89 9.91 7.82
CA GLY A 24 20.47 9.98 9.16
C GLY A 24 19.43 9.92 10.28
N SER A 25 18.20 10.36 10.02
CA SER A 25 17.12 10.38 11.01
C SER A 25 16.43 9.00 11.19
N ASN A 26 16.61 8.07 10.25
CA ASN A 26 15.98 6.75 10.29
C ASN A 26 16.79 5.65 11.01
N ASN A 27 17.98 5.96 11.54
CA ASN A 27 18.86 4.98 12.20
C ASN A 27 18.89 5.03 13.73
N LEU A 28 17.90 5.64 14.39
CA LEU A 28 17.77 5.63 15.85
C LEU A 28 16.38 5.14 16.33
N LYS A 29 16.20 3.81 16.33
CA LYS A 29 15.51 2.99 17.35
C LYS A 29 14.92 1.71 16.74
N THR A 30 15.76 0.68 16.64
CA THR A 30 15.32 -0.72 16.73
C THR A 30 16.25 -1.44 17.70
N THR A 31 16.17 -1.03 18.97
CA THR A 31 16.69 -1.81 20.09
C THR A 31 15.84 -3.08 20.24
N SER A 32 16.43 -4.17 19.76
CA SER A 32 16.21 -5.54 20.19
C SER A 32 16.00 -5.65 21.71
N GLY A 33 14.88 -6.24 22.12
CA GLY A 33 14.52 -6.56 23.50
C GLY A 33 14.00 -8.00 23.58
N LYS A 34 14.83 -8.87 24.16
CA LYS A 34 14.70 -10.31 24.39
C LYS A 34 13.47 -10.76 25.21
N THR A 35 12.93 -11.91 24.83
CA THR A 35 12.34 -13.03 25.61
C THR A 35 11.71 -12.78 27.00
N ALA A 36 10.47 -13.21 27.16
CA ALA A 36 10.00 -13.95 28.34
C ALA A 36 8.79 -14.84 28.01
N THR A 37 9.00 -16.15 27.90
CA THR A 37 7.97 -17.18 28.11
C THR A 37 7.61 -17.22 29.59
N PRO A 38 6.33 -17.42 29.94
CA PRO A 38 6.05 -18.57 30.79
C PRO A 38 4.83 -19.37 30.31
N THR A 39 4.99 -20.68 30.39
CA THR A 39 3.97 -21.72 30.34
C THR A 39 2.85 -21.44 31.36
N GLY A 40 1.60 -21.58 30.92
CA GLY A 40 0.42 -21.50 31.77
C GLY A 40 -0.84 -21.62 30.93
N GLU A 41 -1.41 -22.82 30.88
CA GLU A 41 -2.64 -23.14 30.15
C GLU A 41 -3.83 -22.32 30.69
N GLY A 42 -4.63 -21.78 29.76
CA GLY A 42 -6.04 -21.51 30.01
C GLY A 42 -6.42 -20.16 30.64
N TYR A 43 -6.27 -19.06 29.92
CA TYR A 43 -7.31 -18.01 29.84
C TYR A 43 -7.00 -17.00 28.73
N VAL A 44 -7.70 -17.09 27.60
CA VAL A 44 -7.66 -16.05 26.55
C VAL A 44 -8.75 -15.05 26.86
N LYS A 45 -8.38 -13.80 27.20
CA LYS A 45 -9.36 -12.70 27.32
C LYS A 45 -10.06 -12.50 25.96
N PRO A 46 -11.41 -12.49 25.90
CA PRO A 46 -12.16 -12.36 24.65
C PRO A 46 -11.77 -11.14 23.80
N SER A 47 -11.35 -10.04 24.45
CA SER A 47 -10.94 -8.80 23.78
C SER A 47 -9.69 -8.95 22.90
N ILE A 48 -8.78 -9.87 23.23
CA ILE A 48 -7.56 -10.14 22.44
C ILE A 48 -7.87 -10.96 21.18
N VAL A 49 -8.96 -11.73 21.20
CA VAL A 49 -9.39 -12.50 20.03
C VAL A 49 -9.98 -11.58 18.97
N VAL A 50 -10.72 -10.56 19.38
CA VAL A 50 -11.34 -9.57 18.48
C VAL A 50 -10.29 -8.70 17.80
N GLU A 51 -9.31 -8.16 18.55
CA GLU A 51 -8.24 -7.34 17.96
C GLU A 51 -7.40 -8.13 16.94
N LYS A 52 -7.12 -9.41 17.21
CA LYS A 52 -6.39 -10.27 16.26
C LYS A 52 -7.20 -10.61 15.01
N GLN A 53 -8.52 -10.75 15.12
CA GLN A 53 -9.38 -11.00 13.96
C GLN A 53 -9.53 -9.75 13.07
N GLU A 54 -9.62 -8.56 13.67
CA GLU A 54 -9.70 -7.30 12.93
C GLU A 54 -8.39 -6.97 12.18
N GLU A 55 -7.24 -7.32 12.74
CA GLU A 55 -5.93 -7.10 12.07
C GLU A 55 -5.70 -8.05 10.89
N GLU A 56 -6.21 -9.29 10.96
CA GLU A 56 -6.08 -10.31 9.92
C GLU A 56 -7.02 -10.06 8.72
N GLU A 57 -8.18 -9.44 8.94
CA GLU A 57 -9.06 -8.96 7.87
C GLU A 57 -8.50 -7.71 7.18
N ARG A 58 -7.88 -6.79 7.93
CA ARG A 58 -7.21 -5.61 7.35
C ARG A 58 -5.97 -5.95 6.52
N ALA A 59 -5.28 -7.05 6.84
CA ALA A 59 -4.15 -7.56 6.07
C ALA A 59 -4.56 -8.35 4.80
N LYS A 60 -5.83 -8.78 4.70
CA LYS A 60 -6.40 -9.34 3.46
C LYS A 60 -6.86 -8.27 2.47
N GLU A 61 -6.94 -7.01 2.89
CA GLU A 61 -7.23 -5.90 1.97
C GLU A 61 -6.00 -5.58 1.11
N LYS A 62 -6.00 -6.26 -0.04
CA LYS A 62 -5.31 -5.91 -1.29
C LYS A 62 -3.84 -6.31 -1.29
N PRO A 63 -3.48 -7.40 -2.00
CA PRO A 63 -2.10 -7.50 -2.45
C PRO A 63 -1.76 -6.19 -3.19
N PRO A 64 -0.63 -5.54 -2.90
CA PRO A 64 -0.14 -4.46 -3.72
C PRO A 64 0.09 -5.06 -5.11
N ILE A 65 -0.79 -4.76 -6.06
CA ILE A 65 -0.59 -5.16 -7.46
C ILE A 65 0.42 -4.17 -8.04
N GLU A 66 1.65 -4.25 -7.54
CA GLU A 66 2.83 -3.68 -8.15
C GLU A 66 3.21 -4.60 -9.32
N GLY A 67 2.46 -4.46 -10.41
CA GLY A 67 2.66 -5.21 -11.63
C GLY A 67 1.83 -4.62 -12.76
N ARG A 68 2.39 -4.63 -13.97
CA ARG A 68 1.63 -4.30 -15.19
C ARG A 68 0.57 -5.38 -15.37
N ARG A 69 -0.71 -5.07 -15.11
CA ARG A 69 -1.81 -6.00 -15.39
C ARG A 69 -1.78 -6.37 -16.87
N VAL A 70 -1.87 -7.66 -17.17
CA VAL A 70 -1.92 -8.21 -18.52
C VAL A 70 -3.25 -8.93 -18.68
N CYS A 71 -3.99 -8.61 -19.74
CA CYS A 71 -5.26 -9.24 -20.02
C CYS A 71 -5.03 -10.71 -20.37
N PRO A 72 -5.68 -11.67 -19.69
CA PRO A 72 -5.50 -13.10 -19.97
C PRO A 72 -6.00 -13.49 -21.36
N ALA A 73 -6.95 -12.74 -21.93
CA ALA A 73 -7.54 -13.06 -23.23
C ALA A 73 -6.71 -12.57 -24.42
N CYS A 74 -6.11 -11.38 -24.33
CA CYS A 74 -5.44 -10.76 -25.49
C CYS A 74 -4.01 -10.27 -25.23
N GLY A 75 -3.46 -10.47 -24.03
CA GLY A 75 -2.13 -9.97 -23.65
C GLY A 75 -2.02 -8.45 -23.55
N GLY A 76 -3.13 -7.73 -23.69
CA GLY A 76 -3.16 -6.27 -23.65
C GLY A 76 -2.94 -5.76 -22.23
N THR A 77 -2.29 -4.60 -22.11
CA THR A 77 -1.96 -4.00 -20.81
C THR A 77 -2.76 -2.74 -20.50
N SER A 78 -3.70 -2.41 -21.38
CA SER A 78 -4.53 -1.22 -21.29
C SER A 78 -5.91 -1.62 -20.78
N PHE A 79 -6.29 -1.10 -19.61
CA PHE A 79 -7.57 -1.39 -18.96
C PHE A 79 -8.35 -0.09 -18.74
N ASN A 80 -9.67 -0.15 -18.90
CA ASN A 80 -10.59 0.85 -18.43
C ASN A 80 -10.99 0.53 -17.00
N THR A 81 -11.14 1.56 -16.16
CA THR A 81 -11.58 1.38 -14.77
C THR A 81 -13.01 1.91 -14.65
N GLU A 82 -13.94 1.05 -14.27
CA GLU A 82 -15.35 1.40 -14.09
C GLU A 82 -15.81 1.03 -12.68
N GLU A 83 -16.78 1.76 -12.14
CA GLU A 83 -17.31 1.50 -10.81
C GLU A 83 -18.43 0.46 -10.86
N ASP A 84 -18.26 -0.61 -10.09
CA ASP A 84 -19.26 -1.65 -9.93
C ASP A 84 -20.28 -1.27 -8.86
N LYS A 85 -21.42 -0.75 -9.31
CA LYS A 85 -22.52 -0.35 -8.42
C LYS A 85 -23.14 -1.53 -7.66
N SER A 86 -22.89 -2.77 -8.09
CA SER A 86 -23.41 -3.98 -7.42
C SER A 86 -22.63 -4.35 -6.15
N GLN A 87 -21.35 -3.96 -6.06
CA GLN A 87 -20.49 -4.29 -4.91
C GLN A 87 -20.10 -3.01 -4.16
N VAL A 88 -20.66 -2.85 -2.96
CA VAL A 88 -20.30 -1.74 -2.05
C VAL A 88 -19.20 -2.23 -1.13
N LEU A 89 -18.02 -1.60 -1.20
CA LEU A 89 -16.89 -1.92 -0.34
C LEU A 89 -17.02 -1.25 1.03
N PHE A 90 -17.52 -0.01 1.04
CA PHE A 90 -17.59 0.78 2.26
C PHE A 90 -18.75 1.76 2.21
N GLN A 91 -19.41 1.96 3.35
CA GLN A 91 -20.50 2.92 3.48
C GLN A 91 -20.37 3.69 4.79
N GLN A 92 -20.20 5.01 4.72
CA GLN A 92 -20.21 5.91 5.88
C GLN A 92 -20.91 7.22 5.55
N ALA A 93 -21.68 7.73 6.51
CA ALA A 93 -22.39 9.02 6.41
C ALA A 93 -23.22 9.21 5.12
N GLY A 94 -23.79 8.14 4.57
CA GLY A 94 -24.60 8.17 3.34
C GLY A 94 -23.81 8.10 2.04
N ILE A 95 -22.47 8.10 2.07
CA ILE A 95 -21.61 7.93 0.90
C ILE A 95 -21.27 6.45 0.74
N LYS A 96 -21.48 5.89 -0.45
CA LYS A 96 -21.13 4.51 -0.80
C LYS A 96 -19.90 4.51 -1.69
N ILE A 97 -18.88 3.76 -1.29
CA ILE A 97 -17.70 3.49 -2.10
C ILE A 97 -17.89 2.13 -2.77
N HIS A 98 -17.92 2.15 -4.10
CA HIS A 98 -18.12 0.98 -4.93
C HIS A 98 -16.79 0.31 -5.28
N ALA A 99 -16.83 -1.00 -5.54
CA ALA A 99 -15.68 -1.72 -6.09
C ALA A 99 -15.35 -1.21 -7.50
N LYS A 100 -14.10 -1.36 -7.92
CA LYS A 100 -13.67 -1.00 -9.27
C LYS A 100 -13.52 -2.26 -10.11
N LYS A 101 -14.17 -2.28 -11.28
CA LYS A 101 -13.99 -3.26 -12.35
C LYS A 101 -12.96 -2.78 -13.34
N TYR A 102 -12.15 -3.71 -13.85
CA TYR A 102 -11.13 -3.42 -14.84
C TYR A 102 -11.46 -4.16 -16.14
N ILE A 103 -11.77 -3.40 -17.18
CA ILE A 103 -12.18 -3.94 -18.48
C ILE A 103 -11.03 -3.76 -19.45
N CYS A 104 -10.55 -4.82 -20.09
CA CYS A 104 -9.49 -4.69 -21.10
C CYS A 104 -9.99 -3.84 -22.27
N ARG A 105 -9.25 -2.78 -22.64
CA ARG A 105 -9.63 -1.91 -23.78
C ARG A 105 -9.57 -2.61 -25.13
N ASN A 106 -8.77 -3.67 -25.25
CA ASN A 106 -8.51 -4.32 -26.52
C ASN A 106 -9.53 -5.41 -26.86
N CYS A 107 -10.07 -6.10 -25.85
CA CYS A 107 -11.00 -7.22 -26.06
C CYS A 107 -12.25 -7.19 -25.18
N GLY A 108 -12.39 -6.22 -24.27
CA GLY A 108 -13.55 -6.09 -23.39
C GLY A 108 -13.62 -7.10 -22.24
N THR A 109 -12.61 -7.96 -22.07
CA THR A 109 -12.60 -8.95 -20.98
C THR A 109 -12.39 -8.28 -19.62
N GLU A 110 -13.24 -8.62 -18.66
CA GLU A 110 -13.16 -8.19 -17.25
C GLU A 110 -12.04 -8.96 -16.53
N ALA A 111 -11.27 -8.24 -15.69
CA ALA A 111 -10.16 -8.77 -14.90
C ALA A 111 -10.25 -8.36 -13.42
#